data_AF-A0AAW2JC38-F1
#
_entry.id   AF-A0AAW2JC38-F1
#
_cell.length_a   1.000
_cell.length_b   1.000
_cell.length_c   1.000
_cell.angle_alpha   90.00
_cell.angle_beta   90.00
_cell.angle_gamma   90.00
#
_symmetry.space_group_name_H-M   'P 1'
#
loop_
_entity.id
_entity.type
_entity.pdbx_description
1 polymer ?
#
loop_
_entity_poly.entity_id
_entity_poly.type
_entity_poly.pdbx_seq_one_letter_code
_entity_poly.pdbx_strand_id
1 'polypeptide(L)'
;MGRLSTLDKPWLHHIGGTCILCQDGVPETHDHLFFSCSFSRRCFTIIRQQITFPWPHRDWKHGIQWASSRWRGKHVVNAAYRSLLASIVYHIWQERNARRFQQRSRPPLIVGRLVVEEIRQRIISVQLRHSISSLGLYRLWKIPGLSRVFYLTFLY
;
A
#
# COMPACT_ATOMS: atom_id res chain seq x y z
N MET A 1 -39.73 14.32 4.32
CA MET A 1 -38.69 13.26 4.48
C MET A 1 -37.56 13.55 3.51
N GLY A 2 -36.50 14.22 4.00
CA GLY A 2 -35.42 14.75 3.18
C GLY A 2 -34.46 13.65 2.72
N ARG A 3 -34.17 13.62 1.43
CA ARG A 3 -33.08 12.83 0.85
C ARG A 3 -31.76 13.40 1.37
N LEU A 4 -30.95 12.59 2.04
CA LEU A 4 -29.56 12.95 2.35
C LEU A 4 -28.80 13.10 1.03
N SER A 5 -28.35 14.32 0.74
CA SER A 5 -27.46 14.60 -0.38
C SER A 5 -26.12 13.91 -0.12
N THR A 6 -25.90 12.74 -0.72
CA THR A 6 -24.65 11.97 -0.67
C THR A 6 -23.65 12.41 -1.74
N LEU A 7 -23.79 13.63 -2.28
CA LEU A 7 -22.94 14.16 -3.37
C LEU A 7 -21.96 15.24 -2.94
N ASP A 8 -21.87 15.57 -1.65
CA ASP A 8 -20.73 16.36 -1.18
C ASP A 8 -19.54 15.41 -1.09
N LYS A 9 -18.58 15.53 -2.01
CA LYS A 9 -17.30 14.80 -2.01
C LYS A 9 -16.41 15.41 -0.92
N PRO A 10 -16.45 14.98 0.35
CA PRO A 10 -15.81 15.70 1.45
C PRO A 10 -14.28 15.58 1.35
N TRP A 11 -13.80 14.61 0.57
CA TRP A 11 -12.39 14.44 0.23
C TRP A 11 -11.84 15.54 -0.70
N LEU A 12 -12.68 16.25 -1.47
CA LEU A 12 -12.24 17.37 -2.32
C LEU A 12 -12.09 18.67 -1.53
N HIS A 13 -12.95 18.92 -0.53
CA HIS A 13 -12.97 20.19 0.22
C HIS A 13 -11.77 20.41 1.15
N HIS A 14 -10.91 19.41 1.35
CA HIS A 14 -9.75 19.49 2.25
C HIS A 14 -8.38 19.54 1.55
N ILE A 15 -8.35 19.53 0.21
CA ILE A 15 -7.13 19.66 -0.61
C ILE A 15 -6.56 21.11 -0.61
N GLY A 16 -7.11 22.01 0.20
CA GLY A 16 -6.66 23.40 0.35
C GLY A 16 -5.91 23.71 1.66
N GLY A 17 -5.73 22.74 2.55
CA GLY A 17 -5.02 22.93 3.84
C GLY A 17 -3.58 22.44 3.83
N THR A 18 -2.84 22.67 4.91
CA THR A 18 -1.52 22.06 5.09
C THR A 18 -1.62 20.56 5.39
N CYS A 19 -0.63 19.79 4.96
CA CYS A 19 -0.64 18.33 5.12
C CYS A 19 -0.51 17.93 6.60
N ILE A 20 -1.55 17.28 7.13
CA ILE A 20 -1.61 16.84 8.54
C ILE A 20 -0.67 15.67 8.84
N LEU A 21 -0.21 14.94 7.83
CA LEU A 21 0.66 13.78 8.02
C LEU A 21 2.09 14.18 8.38
N CYS A 22 2.64 15.19 7.70
CA CYS A 22 3.99 15.67 7.98
C CYS A 22 4.05 16.91 8.85
N GLN A 23 3.01 17.75 8.85
CA GLN A 23 2.98 19.02 9.57
C GLN A 23 4.11 20.00 9.13
N ASP A 24 4.69 19.79 7.95
CA ASP A 24 5.77 20.62 7.38
C ASP A 24 5.27 21.97 6.80
N GLY A 25 4.01 22.35 7.05
CA GLY A 25 3.40 23.57 6.47
C GLY A 25 3.12 23.53 4.96
N VAL A 26 3.37 22.38 4.29
CA VAL A 26 3.17 22.23 2.84
C VAL A 26 1.70 21.98 2.50
N PRO A 27 1.15 22.61 1.43
CA PRO A 27 -0.20 22.32 0.96
C PRO A 27 -0.43 20.84 0.66
N GLU A 28 -1.56 20.30 1.10
CA GLU A 28 -1.96 18.93 0.84
C GLU A 28 -2.45 18.78 -0.60
N THR A 29 -1.64 18.15 -1.45
CA THR A 29 -2.03 17.69 -2.80
C THR A 29 -1.85 16.18 -2.91
N HIS A 30 -2.36 15.52 -3.96
CA HIS A 30 -2.09 14.10 -4.17
C HIS A 30 -0.58 13.82 -4.34
N ASP A 31 0.12 14.65 -5.10
CA ASP A 31 1.58 14.53 -5.26
C ASP A 31 2.29 14.67 -3.92
N HIS A 32 1.89 15.63 -3.09
CA HIS A 32 2.45 15.75 -1.75
C HIS A 32 2.10 14.52 -0.90
N LEU A 33 0.81 14.23 -0.71
CA LEU A 33 0.33 13.20 0.20
C LEU A 33 1.00 11.84 -0.03
N PHE A 34 1.22 11.45 -1.28
CA PHE A 34 1.72 10.12 -1.61
C PHE A 34 3.21 10.05 -1.99
N PHE A 35 3.81 11.15 -2.48
CA PHE A 35 5.20 11.13 -2.97
C PHE A 35 6.11 12.12 -2.27
N SER A 36 5.65 13.35 -2.04
CA SER A 36 6.52 14.39 -1.48
C SER A 36 6.45 14.52 0.03
N CYS A 37 5.43 13.97 0.68
CA CYS A 37 5.22 14.01 2.13
C CYS A 37 6.28 13.20 2.86
N SER A 38 6.96 13.81 3.83
CA SER A 38 8.02 13.18 4.63
C SER A 38 7.52 11.95 5.38
N PHE A 39 6.28 11.98 5.89
CA PHE A 39 5.61 10.83 6.50
C PHE A 39 5.45 9.66 5.51
N SER A 40 4.86 9.92 4.35
CA SER A 40 4.62 8.89 3.33
C SER A 40 5.93 8.31 2.80
N ARG A 41 6.92 9.15 2.51
CA ARG A 41 8.26 8.68 2.10
C ARG A 41 8.86 7.71 3.13
N ARG A 42 8.73 7.99 4.43
CA ARG A 42 9.18 7.07 5.48
C ARG A 42 8.43 5.73 5.41
N CYS A 43 7.10 5.73 5.25
CA CYS A 43 6.33 4.50 5.06
C CYS A 43 6.85 3.69 3.86
N PHE A 44 7.07 4.35 2.72
CA PHE A 44 7.64 3.72 1.52
C PHE A 44 9.04 3.13 1.77
N THR A 45 9.91 3.82 2.51
CA THR A 45 11.22 3.29 2.91
C THR A 45 11.09 2.03 3.76
N ILE A 46 10.20 2.03 4.75
CA ILE A 46 9.94 0.87 5.61
C ILE A 46 9.41 -0.32 4.81
N ILE A 47 8.52 -0.07 3.84
CA ILE A 47 8.03 -1.11 2.93
C ILE A 47 9.18 -1.69 2.09
N ARG A 48 10.03 -0.85 1.51
CA ARG A 48 11.20 -1.29 0.71
C ARG A 48 12.24 -2.07 1.52
N GLN A 49 12.35 -1.82 2.82
CA GLN A 49 13.20 -2.62 3.70
C GLN A 49 12.63 -4.03 3.92
N GLN A 50 11.31 -4.19 3.90
CA GLN A 50 10.65 -5.47 4.13
C GLN A 50 10.60 -6.33 2.87
N ILE A 51 10.30 -5.74 1.72
CA ILE A 51 10.04 -6.44 0.46
C ILE A 51 10.72 -5.74 -0.72
N THR A 52 11.02 -6.50 -1.77
CA THR A 52 11.50 -5.92 -3.02
C THR A 52 10.35 -5.17 -3.68
N PHE A 53 10.36 -3.84 -3.61
CA PHE A 53 9.35 -2.99 -4.20
C PHE A 53 9.96 -2.07 -5.27
N PRO A 54 9.84 -2.42 -6.57
CA PRO A 54 10.50 -1.72 -7.66
C PRO A 54 9.74 -0.43 -8.04
N TRP A 55 9.49 0.45 -7.08
CA TRP A 55 8.73 1.68 -7.32
C TRP A 55 9.63 2.83 -7.77
N PRO A 56 9.33 3.50 -8.91
CA PRO A 56 10.17 4.56 -9.44
C PRO A 56 10.08 5.85 -8.60
N HIS A 57 11.17 6.63 -8.59
CA HIS A 57 11.14 7.99 -8.05
C HIS A 57 10.52 8.95 -9.09
N ARG A 58 9.19 9.01 -9.13
CA ARG A 58 8.39 9.85 -10.05
C ARG A 58 7.25 10.52 -9.28
N ASP A 59 6.64 11.55 -9.85
CA ASP A 59 5.39 12.14 -9.33
C ASP A 59 4.20 11.16 -9.43
N TRP A 60 3.03 11.55 -8.92
CA TRP A 60 1.86 10.68 -8.88
C TRP A 60 1.44 10.20 -10.25
N LYS A 61 1.27 11.12 -11.19
CA LYS A 61 0.75 10.79 -12.52
C LYS A 61 1.68 9.82 -13.24
N HIS A 62 2.98 10.11 -13.28
CA HIS A 62 3.95 9.27 -13.97
C HIS A 62 4.21 7.95 -13.23
N GLY A 63 4.18 7.94 -11.89
CA GLY A 63 4.32 6.73 -11.09
C GLY A 63 3.17 5.74 -11.32
N ILE A 64 1.93 6.22 -11.33
CA ILE A 64 0.75 5.40 -11.61
C ILE A 64 0.77 4.87 -13.05
N GLN A 65 1.08 5.73 -14.04
CA GLN A 65 1.18 5.29 -15.44
C GLN A 65 2.23 4.19 -15.62
N TRP A 66 3.40 4.34 -14.99
CA TRP A 66 4.44 3.31 -14.98
C TRP A 66 3.96 2.02 -14.32
N ALA A 67 3.25 2.09 -13.20
CA ALA A 67 2.75 0.92 -12.50
C ALA A 67 1.69 0.17 -13.34
N SER A 68 0.79 0.91 -14.00
CA SER A 68 -0.23 0.36 -14.88
C SER A 68 0.36 -0.38 -16.09
N SER A 69 1.46 0.12 -16.65
CA SER A 69 2.15 -0.56 -17.75
C SER A 69 2.99 -1.75 -17.24
N ARG A 70 3.76 -1.56 -16.17
CA ARG A 70 4.69 -2.56 -15.63
C ARG A 70 3.99 -3.78 -15.04
N TRP A 71 2.90 -3.56 -14.31
CA TRP A 71 2.15 -4.62 -13.63
C TRP A 71 0.83 -4.88 -14.34
N ARG A 72 0.86 -5.00 -15.67
CA ARG A 72 -0.31 -5.40 -16.46
C ARG A 72 -0.57 -6.92 -16.36
N GLY A 73 -1.78 -7.35 -16.70
CA GLY A 73 -2.14 -8.77 -16.85
C GLY A 73 -2.41 -9.52 -15.55
N LYS A 74 -2.64 -10.83 -15.67
CA LYS A 74 -3.12 -11.71 -14.59
C LYS A 74 -2.00 -12.42 -13.81
N HIS A 75 -0.72 -12.17 -14.12
CA HIS A 75 0.39 -12.80 -13.41
C HIS A 75 0.34 -12.46 -11.92
N VAL A 76 0.52 -13.48 -11.06
CA VAL A 76 0.27 -13.36 -9.61
C VAL A 76 1.17 -12.32 -8.93
N VAL A 77 2.43 -12.20 -9.36
CA VAL A 77 3.36 -11.17 -8.88
C VAL A 77 2.87 -9.77 -9.22
N ASN A 78 2.33 -9.57 -10.42
CA ASN A 78 1.78 -8.28 -10.83
C ASN A 78 0.52 -7.95 -10.02
N ALA A 79 -0.34 -8.96 -9.76
CA ALA A 79 -1.52 -8.78 -8.91
C ALA A 79 -1.15 -8.39 -7.46
N ALA A 80 -0.10 -9.00 -6.89
CA ALA A 80 0.39 -8.66 -5.57
C ALA A 80 0.92 -7.21 -5.52
N TYR A 81 1.69 -6.76 -6.51
CA TYR A 81 2.17 -5.37 -6.55
C TYR A 81 1.05 -4.34 -6.76
N ARG A 82 0.04 -4.65 -7.58
CA ARG A 82 -1.16 -3.79 -7.69
C ARG A 82 -1.89 -3.70 -6.35
N SER A 83 -2.03 -4.83 -5.65
CA SER A 83 -2.65 -4.89 -4.33
C SER A 83 -1.86 -4.08 -3.30
N LEU A 84 -0.53 -4.14 -3.35
CA LEU A 84 0.35 -3.33 -2.50
C LEU A 84 0.15 -1.85 -2.73
N LEU A 85 0.14 -1.40 -3.99
CA LEU A 85 -0.06 0.01 -4.31
C LEU A 85 -1.42 0.50 -3.77
N ALA A 86 -2.47 -0.29 -3.95
CA ALA A 86 -3.79 0.02 -3.40
C ALA A 86 -3.78 0.07 -1.87
N SER A 87 -3.11 -0.87 -1.19
CA SER A 87 -2.96 -0.89 0.27
C SER A 87 -2.18 0.33 0.77
N ILE A 88 -1.08 0.72 0.13
CA ILE A 88 -0.31 1.94 0.46
C ILE A 88 -1.22 3.16 0.43
N VAL A 89 -1.95 3.35 -0.68
CA VAL A 89 -2.86 4.49 -0.86
C VAL A 89 -3.94 4.51 0.22
N TYR A 90 -4.54 3.34 0.47
CA TYR A 90 -5.58 3.18 1.48
C TYR A 90 -5.08 3.50 2.89
N HIS A 91 -3.96 2.93 3.34
CA HIS A 91 -3.44 3.14 4.69
C HIS A 91 -2.96 4.57 4.92
N ILE A 92 -2.37 5.22 3.91
CA ILE A 92 -2.00 6.64 3.98
C ILE A 92 -3.27 7.50 4.13
N TRP A 93 -4.29 7.24 3.30
CA TRP A 93 -5.57 7.95 3.40
C TRP A 93 -6.27 7.72 4.74
N GLN A 94 -6.27 6.48 5.23
CA GLN A 94 -6.85 6.12 6.52
C GLN A 94 -6.12 6.84 7.67
N GLU A 95 -4.79 6.88 7.64
CA GLU A 95 -3.99 7.58 8.64
C GLU A 95 -4.25 9.09 8.60
N ARG A 96 -4.33 9.69 7.40
CA ARG A 96 -4.67 11.10 7.23
C ARG A 96 -6.01 11.43 7.90
N ASN A 97 -7.02 10.61 7.65
CA ASN A 97 -8.35 10.80 8.21
C ASN A 97 -8.38 10.57 9.72
N ALA A 98 -7.66 9.56 10.23
CA ALA A 98 -7.57 9.31 11.66
C ALA A 98 -6.97 10.51 12.40
N ARG A 99 -5.92 11.14 11.85
CA ARG A 99 -5.33 12.34 12.43
C ARG A 99 -6.27 13.53 12.37
N ARG A 100 -6.92 13.73 11.22
CA ARG A 100 -7.77 14.90 10.97
C ARG A 100 -9.07 14.87 11.78
N PHE A 101 -9.71 13.71 11.91
CA PHE A 101 -11.06 13.61 12.45
C PHE A 101 -11.15 12.88 13.79
N GLN A 102 -10.13 12.10 14.16
CA GLN A 102 -10.15 11.29 15.38
C GLN A 102 -8.99 11.63 16.33
N GLN A 103 -8.13 12.60 15.97
CA GLN A 103 -6.93 12.97 16.72
C GLN A 103 -6.02 11.77 17.07
N ARG A 104 -6.10 10.70 16.27
CA ARG A 104 -5.32 9.48 16.42
C ARG A 104 -4.19 9.48 15.41
N SER A 105 -2.98 9.20 15.87
CA SER A 105 -1.82 9.09 14.99
C SER A 105 -1.05 7.80 15.23
N ARG A 106 -0.54 7.22 14.15
CA ARG A 106 0.43 6.11 14.16
C ARG A 106 1.71 6.58 13.48
N PRO A 107 2.88 6.15 13.98
CA PRO A 107 4.16 6.50 13.34
C PRO A 107 4.29 5.79 11.98
N PRO A 108 5.11 6.32 11.06
CA PRO A 108 5.32 5.73 9.73
C PRO A 108 5.73 4.26 9.78
N LEU A 109 6.52 3.88 10.80
CA LEU A 109 6.95 2.51 11.05
C LEU A 109 5.78 1.53 11.16
N ILE A 110 4.75 1.92 11.91
CA ILE A 110 3.59 1.06 12.13
C ILE A 110 2.76 0.98 10.85
N VAL A 111 2.51 2.11 10.19
CA VAL A 111 1.74 2.14 8.94
C VAL A 111 2.42 1.33 7.83
N GLY A 112 3.72 1.50 7.63
CA GLY A 112 4.49 0.73 6.63
C GLY A 112 4.50 -0.77 6.91
N ARG A 113 4.59 -1.18 8.19
CA ARG A 113 4.50 -2.60 8.59
C ARG A 113 3.10 -3.17 8.34
N LEU A 114 2.04 -2.43 8.68
CA LEU A 114 0.66 -2.86 8.45
C LEU A 114 0.36 -3.12 6.98
N VAL A 115 0.84 -2.26 6.09
CA VAL A 115 0.71 -2.43 4.63
C VAL A 115 1.35 -3.75 4.19
N VAL A 116 2.59 -4.02 4.60
CA VAL A 116 3.28 -5.26 4.20
C VAL A 116 2.56 -6.48 4.75
N GLU A 117 2.16 -6.43 6.02
CA GLU A 117 1.50 -7.55 6.67
C GLU A 117 0.14 -7.87 6.03
N GLU A 118 -0.66 -6.85 5.71
CA GLU A 118 -1.91 -7.03 4.98
C GLU A 118 -1.69 -7.81 3.67
N ILE A 119 -0.66 -7.46 2.90
CA ILE A 119 -0.39 -8.14 1.64
C ILE A 119 0.12 -9.57 1.85
N ARG A 120 0.98 -9.80 2.86
CA ARG A 120 1.41 -11.17 3.21
C ARG A 120 0.21 -12.05 3.57
N GLN A 121 -0.68 -11.56 4.44
CA GLN A 121 -1.90 -12.27 4.83
C GLN A 121 -2.80 -12.54 3.62
N ARG A 122 -2.96 -11.57 2.71
CA ARG A 122 -3.74 -11.76 1.48
C ARG A 122 -3.09 -12.79 0.54
N ILE A 123 -1.77 -12.82 0.41
CA ILE A 123 -1.07 -13.81 -0.41
C ILE A 123 -1.28 -15.22 0.14
N ILE A 124 -1.24 -15.39 1.46
CA ILE A 124 -1.48 -16.68 2.13
C ILE A 124 -2.96 -17.11 1.97
N SER A 125 -3.91 -16.19 2.12
CA SER A 125 -5.33 -16.53 2.13
C SER A 125 -5.90 -16.91 0.75
N VAL A 126 -5.26 -16.49 -0.35
CA VAL A 126 -5.74 -16.75 -1.72
C VAL A 126 -5.48 -18.20 -2.18
N GLN A 127 -4.85 -19.05 -1.36
CA GLN A 127 -4.62 -20.49 -1.62
C GLN A 127 -4.16 -20.76 -3.07
N LEU A 128 -3.08 -20.09 -3.47
CA LEU A 128 -2.58 -20.16 -4.84
C LEU A 128 -2.11 -21.57 -5.20
N ARG A 129 -2.44 -22.02 -6.41
CA ARG A 129 -1.90 -23.27 -6.98
C ARG A 129 -0.37 -23.27 -6.93
N HIS A 130 0.22 -24.42 -6.58
CA HIS A 130 1.68 -24.58 -6.56
C HIS A 130 2.22 -24.48 -7.99
N SER A 131 3.12 -23.52 -8.19
CA SER A 131 3.77 -23.24 -9.46
C SER A 131 5.08 -22.49 -9.19
N ILE A 132 5.96 -22.44 -10.18
CA ILE A 132 7.17 -21.61 -10.12
C ILE A 132 6.81 -20.15 -9.81
N SER A 133 5.71 -19.64 -10.38
CA SER A 133 5.22 -18.28 -10.15
C SER A 133 4.76 -18.02 -8.71
N SER A 134 4.04 -18.96 -8.08
CA SER A 134 3.63 -18.81 -6.67
C SER A 134 4.81 -18.98 -5.71
N LEU A 135 5.75 -19.89 -6.01
CA LEU A 135 7.00 -20.00 -5.24
C LEU A 135 7.86 -18.73 -5.34
N GLY A 136 7.98 -18.17 -6.55
CA GLY A 136 8.67 -16.90 -6.79
C GLY A 136 8.01 -15.74 -6.02
N LEU A 137 6.68 -15.70 -5.99
CA LEU A 137 5.93 -14.75 -5.18
C LEU A 137 6.26 -14.91 -3.69
N TYR A 138 6.18 -16.12 -3.14
CA TYR A 138 6.45 -16.36 -1.72
C TYR A 138 7.86 -15.93 -1.30
N ARG A 139 8.86 -16.21 -2.14
CA ARG A 139 10.25 -15.77 -1.92
C ARG A 139 10.37 -14.24 -1.97
N LEU A 140 9.80 -13.61 -3.00
CA LEU A 140 9.84 -12.16 -3.20
C LEU A 140 9.20 -11.38 -2.04
N TRP A 141 8.16 -11.95 -1.44
CA TRP A 141 7.39 -11.37 -0.35
C TRP A 141 7.86 -11.79 1.06
N LYS A 142 8.92 -12.61 1.13
CA LYS A 142 9.52 -13.13 2.37
C LYS A 142 8.47 -13.66 3.35
N ILE A 143 7.55 -14.49 2.85
CA ILE A 143 6.47 -15.05 3.67
C ILE A 143 7.07 -15.95 4.75
N PRO A 144 6.80 -15.69 6.05
CA PRO A 144 7.31 -16.51 7.14
C PRO A 144 6.79 -17.96 7.07
N GLY A 145 7.64 -18.94 7.41
CA GLY A 145 7.22 -20.34 7.61
C GLY A 145 7.10 -21.20 6.34
N LEU A 146 7.20 -20.64 5.15
CA LEU A 146 7.12 -21.39 3.89
C LEU A 146 8.34 -22.26 3.57
N SER A 147 9.42 -22.19 4.35
CA SER A 147 10.53 -23.14 4.29
C SER A 147 10.19 -24.53 4.86
N ARG A 148 9.09 -24.69 5.62
CA ARG A 148 8.70 -25.98 6.23
C ARG A 148 7.42 -26.61 5.64
N VAL A 149 6.45 -25.81 5.21
CA VAL A 149 5.13 -26.32 4.80
C VAL A 149 5.14 -26.99 3.42
N PHE A 150 6.06 -26.60 2.52
CA PHE A 150 6.13 -27.17 1.17
C PHE A 150 6.80 -28.55 1.09
N TYR A 151 7.62 -28.93 2.07
CA TYR A 151 8.22 -30.26 2.11
C TYR A 151 7.29 -31.33 2.71
N LEU A 152 6.28 -30.92 3.49
CA LEU A 152 5.40 -31.84 4.22
C LEU A 152 4.02 -32.03 3.56
N THR A 153 3.71 -31.30 2.50
CA THR A 153 2.43 -31.43 1.78
C THR A 153 2.45 -32.48 0.65
N PHE A 154 3.57 -33.19 0.44
CA PHE A 154 3.70 -34.26 -0.56
C PHE A 154 4.66 -35.39 -0.13
N LEU A 155 4.53 -35.87 1.12
CA LEU A 155 5.08 -37.18 1.51
C LEU A 155 4.00 -38.20 1.93
N TYR A 156 2.72 -37.91 1.67
CA TYR A 156 1.61 -38.87 1.76
C TYR A 156 0.56 -38.56 0.70
#